data_AF-A0AAD9UUR5-F1
#
_entry.id   AF-A0AAD9UUR5-F1
#
_cell.length_a   1.000
_cell.length_b   1.000
_cell.length_c   1.000
_cell.angle_alpha   90.00
_cell.angle_beta   90.00
_cell.angle_gamma   90.00
#
_symmetry.space_group_name_H-M   'P 1'
#
loop_
_entity.id
_entity.type
_entity.pdbx_description
1 polymer ?
#
loop_
_entity_poly.entity_id
_entity_poly.type
_entity_poly.pdbx_seq_one_letter_code
_entity_poly.pdbx_strand_id
1 'polypeptide(L)'
;MEFIGHQKAFLYLLTTGMISDRHSAISKWMRVDCPKKCKELGKPIVDYSYDLWHIGKKSQKVLSKLSKEKGCEVLGRWKKASVRYFYWAVTSTQPKRGDLILAKFNAFLSHVIRKHKDIPSRLFNKCAHGSIVYEKLCQALSQNHHVKAIKQASPVAQTSCLEGYHSLINQFAPKMLAYSYLGMLCRTTLSAIHFNYNLRRENKVDDQGNIKVKVTYPKFKDGEATVREIKAEQNYEYVAEIYETMITTSREDLKAVGEELDRHTPQALHSMLQNKQNKEEAIGKYHSRKQKETVICPPTCSELQSIVQPTVNDATRKQKTYTCSRCGKPRKGHKRGQCSTNADAP
;
A
#
# COMPACT_ATOMS: atom_id res chain seq x y z
N MET A 1 12.09 -12.12 -4.41
CA MET A 1 10.66 -12.44 -4.66
C MET A 1 10.11 -11.57 -5.77
N GLU A 2 9.60 -10.35 -5.50
CA GLU A 2 8.91 -9.49 -6.48
C GLU A 2 9.65 -9.30 -7.81
N PHE A 3 10.95 -9.01 -7.78
CA PHE A 3 11.76 -8.83 -8.99
C PHE A 3 11.81 -10.08 -9.90
N ILE A 4 11.90 -11.27 -9.31
CA ILE A 4 11.93 -12.54 -10.07
C ILE A 4 10.54 -12.83 -10.65
N GLY A 5 9.48 -12.55 -9.88
CA GLY A 5 8.10 -12.63 -10.37
C GLY A 5 7.85 -11.69 -11.55
N HIS A 6 8.34 -10.45 -11.48
CA HIS A 6 8.29 -9.47 -12.57
C HIS A 6 8.98 -9.98 -13.85
N GLN A 7 10.20 -10.53 -13.74
CA GLN A 7 10.92 -11.09 -14.89
C GLN A 7 10.17 -12.27 -15.54
N LYS A 8 9.59 -13.18 -14.73
CA LYS A 8 8.77 -14.29 -15.24
C LYS A 8 7.49 -13.80 -15.91
N ALA A 9 6.76 -12.89 -15.26
CA ALA A 9 5.53 -12.29 -15.79
C ALA A 9 5.76 -11.57 -17.13
N PHE A 10 6.94 -10.96 -17.32
CA PHE A 10 7.28 -10.29 -18.57
C PHE A 10 7.28 -11.20 -19.80
N LEU A 11 7.60 -12.50 -19.65
CA LEU A 11 7.53 -13.45 -20.77
C LEU A 11 6.11 -13.56 -21.33
N TYR A 12 5.11 -13.43 -20.47
CA TYR A 12 3.68 -13.48 -20.82
C TYR A 12 3.09 -12.12 -21.21
N LEU A 13 3.80 -11.00 -21.02
CA LEU A 13 3.35 -9.70 -21.49
C LEU A 13 3.41 -9.62 -23.01
N LEU A 14 2.26 -9.34 -23.64
CA LEU A 14 2.11 -9.00 -25.06
C LEU A 14 1.89 -7.48 -25.25
N THR A 15 2.00 -6.69 -24.19
CA THR A 15 1.67 -5.26 -24.17
C THR A 15 2.83 -4.40 -24.69
N THR A 16 2.52 -3.30 -25.36
CA THR A 16 3.50 -2.26 -25.73
C THR A 16 3.81 -1.27 -24.61
N GLY A 17 3.11 -1.31 -23.48
CA GLY A 17 3.32 -0.39 -22.36
C GLY A 17 3.07 -1.04 -21.00
N MET A 18 3.84 -0.61 -19.99
CA MET A 18 3.76 -1.10 -18.62
C MET A 18 3.76 0.05 -17.62
N ILE A 19 2.88 -0.02 -16.63
CA ILE A 19 2.83 0.89 -15.48
C ILE A 19 3.18 0.08 -14.23
N SER A 20 4.04 0.61 -13.36
CA SER A 20 4.23 0.02 -12.03
C SER A 20 4.60 1.03 -10.95
N ASP A 21 4.64 0.53 -9.73
CA ASP A 21 5.31 1.20 -8.61
C ASP A 21 6.78 1.47 -8.89
N ARG A 22 7.29 2.49 -8.21
CA ARG A 22 8.68 2.93 -8.34
C ARG A 22 9.63 2.03 -7.53
N HIS A 23 9.97 0.87 -8.09
CA HIS A 23 10.95 -0.06 -7.52
C HIS A 23 12.30 0.02 -8.24
N SER A 24 13.42 0.20 -7.52
CA SER A 24 14.75 0.47 -8.10
C SER A 24 15.27 -0.64 -9.04
N ALA A 25 15.18 -1.91 -8.62
CA ALA A 25 15.60 -3.06 -9.44
C ALA A 25 14.78 -3.18 -10.73
N ILE A 26 13.44 -3.15 -10.64
CA ILE A 26 12.52 -3.14 -11.78
C ILE A 26 12.85 -1.97 -12.73
N SER A 27 12.97 -0.75 -12.22
CA SER A 27 13.34 0.42 -13.05
C SER A 27 14.74 0.36 -13.66
N LYS A 28 15.66 -0.48 -13.16
CA LYS A 28 16.96 -0.77 -13.81
C LYS A 28 16.76 -1.79 -14.94
N TRP A 29 16.09 -2.91 -14.63
CA TRP A 29 15.85 -4.00 -15.57
C TRP A 29 15.01 -3.56 -16.78
N MET A 30 13.92 -2.82 -16.57
CA MET A 30 13.08 -2.23 -17.63
C MET A 30 13.85 -1.31 -18.58
N ARG A 31 15.00 -0.75 -18.15
CA ARG A 31 15.83 0.16 -18.96
C ARG A 31 16.97 -0.54 -19.68
N VAL A 32 17.58 -1.56 -19.06
CA VAL A 32 18.85 -2.15 -19.51
C VAL A 32 18.67 -3.53 -20.13
N ASP A 33 17.76 -4.33 -19.60
CA ASP A 33 17.66 -5.77 -19.88
C ASP A 33 16.37 -6.09 -20.65
N CYS A 34 15.26 -5.44 -20.29
CA CYS A 34 13.99 -5.52 -21.01
C CYS A 34 14.12 -5.26 -22.52
N PRO A 35 14.82 -4.21 -23.02
CA PRO A 35 14.95 -3.99 -24.45
C PRO A 35 15.71 -5.11 -25.19
N LYS A 36 16.71 -5.72 -24.52
CA LYS A 36 17.44 -6.88 -25.06
C LYS A 36 16.50 -8.08 -25.14
N LYS A 37 15.75 -8.36 -24.07
CA LYS A 37 14.78 -9.45 -24.00
C LYS A 37 13.63 -9.29 -25.00
N CYS A 38 13.15 -8.06 -25.24
CA CYS A 38 12.20 -7.74 -26.32
C CYS A 38 12.77 -8.16 -27.68
N LYS A 39 14.02 -7.74 -27.99
CA LYS A 39 14.68 -8.06 -29.25
C LYS A 39 14.89 -9.57 -29.44
N GLU A 40 15.33 -10.27 -28.40
CA GLU A 40 15.48 -11.74 -28.39
C GLU A 40 14.16 -12.48 -28.66
N LEU A 41 13.04 -11.94 -28.17
CA LEU A 41 11.70 -12.54 -28.29
C LEU A 41 10.89 -12.03 -29.50
N GLY A 42 11.48 -11.20 -30.38
CA GLY A 42 10.76 -10.57 -31.49
C GLY A 42 9.62 -9.63 -31.06
N LYS A 43 9.61 -9.16 -29.82
CA LYS A 43 8.55 -8.31 -29.24
C LYS A 43 8.89 -6.82 -29.37
N PRO A 44 7.89 -5.93 -29.48
CA PRO A 44 8.10 -4.49 -29.38
C PRO A 44 8.71 -4.12 -28.01
N ILE A 45 9.47 -3.02 -27.98
CA ILE A 45 10.03 -2.47 -26.73
C ILE A 45 8.89 -1.90 -25.90
N VAL A 46 8.82 -2.30 -24.62
CA VAL A 46 7.75 -1.88 -23.70
C VAL A 46 8.01 -0.48 -23.15
N ASP A 47 7.05 0.43 -23.38
CA ASP A 47 7.06 1.77 -22.81
C ASP A 47 6.75 1.72 -21.29
N TYR A 48 7.76 1.98 -20.46
CA TYR A 48 7.68 1.84 -19.01
C TYR A 48 7.44 3.17 -18.28
N SER A 49 6.35 3.25 -17.52
CA SER A 49 5.91 4.43 -16.76
C SER A 49 5.60 4.11 -15.29
N TYR A 50 5.55 5.14 -14.44
CA TYR A 50 5.19 5.01 -13.03
C TYR A 50 3.71 5.30 -12.77
N ASP A 51 3.19 4.64 -11.74
CA ASP A 51 1.86 4.90 -11.21
C ASP A 51 1.69 6.34 -10.66
N LEU A 52 0.57 6.97 -11.08
CA LEU A 52 0.21 8.34 -10.71
C LEU A 52 -0.14 8.52 -9.23
N TRP A 53 -0.85 7.56 -8.65
CA TRP A 53 -1.32 7.65 -7.26
C TRP A 53 -0.15 7.54 -6.29
N HIS A 54 0.80 6.64 -6.54
CA HIS A 54 2.00 6.53 -5.69
C HIS A 54 2.84 7.82 -5.72
N ILE A 55 2.91 8.52 -6.88
CA ILE A 55 3.58 9.83 -6.99
C ILE A 55 2.77 10.92 -6.26
N GLY A 56 1.47 11.06 -6.54
CA GLY A 56 0.62 12.09 -5.92
C GLY A 56 0.51 11.93 -4.40
N LYS A 57 0.38 10.69 -3.91
CA LYS A 57 0.39 10.35 -2.48
C LYS A 57 1.72 10.72 -1.82
N LYS A 58 2.85 10.62 -2.53
CA LYS A 58 4.14 11.11 -2.03
C LYS A 58 4.16 12.63 -1.91
N SER A 59 3.70 13.38 -2.93
CA SER A 59 3.59 14.84 -2.86
C SER A 59 2.68 15.30 -1.72
N GLN A 60 1.54 14.61 -1.52
CA GLN A 60 0.62 14.88 -0.40
C GLN A 60 1.26 14.61 0.97
N LYS A 61 2.07 13.56 1.11
CA LYS A 61 2.86 13.28 2.33
C LYS A 61 3.90 14.36 2.60
N VAL A 62 4.62 14.82 1.58
CA VAL A 62 5.60 15.91 1.69
C VAL A 62 4.93 17.20 2.19
N LEU A 63 3.84 17.63 1.53
CA LEU A 63 3.05 18.78 1.95
C LEU A 63 2.47 18.60 3.38
N SER A 64 2.10 17.39 3.77
CA SER A 64 1.62 17.09 5.13
C SER A 64 2.69 17.09 6.21
N LYS A 65 3.96 16.93 5.84
CA LYS A 65 5.09 17.11 6.77
C LYS A 65 5.40 18.61 6.90
N LEU A 66 5.57 19.31 5.77
CA LEU A 66 5.86 20.74 5.75
C LEU A 66 4.76 21.56 6.44
N SER A 67 3.48 21.19 6.29
CA SER A 67 2.36 21.89 6.95
C SER A 67 2.30 21.75 8.48
N LYS A 68 3.26 21.06 9.11
CA LYS A 68 3.42 20.97 10.56
C LYS A 68 4.60 21.80 11.08
N GLU A 69 5.39 22.40 10.18
CA GLU A 69 6.45 23.34 10.55
C GLU A 69 5.84 24.72 10.79
N LYS A 70 6.30 25.42 11.85
CA LYS A 70 5.86 26.76 12.20
C LYS A 70 6.03 27.72 11.01
N GLY A 71 4.97 28.44 10.64
CA GLY A 71 4.91 29.35 9.50
C GLY A 71 4.70 28.68 8.14
N CYS A 72 4.48 27.36 8.09
CA CYS A 72 4.23 26.60 6.86
C CYS A 72 2.81 25.99 6.79
N GLU A 73 1.94 26.31 7.75
CA GLU A 73 0.60 25.74 7.95
C GLU A 73 -0.29 25.90 6.72
N VAL A 74 -0.12 26.99 5.97
CA VAL A 74 -0.84 27.27 4.72
C VAL A 74 -0.67 26.17 3.67
N LEU A 75 0.49 25.49 3.62
CA LEU A 75 0.74 24.35 2.73
C LEU A 75 -0.25 23.21 2.98
N GLY A 76 -0.85 23.16 4.16
CA GLY A 76 -1.85 22.17 4.52
C GLY A 76 -3.12 22.26 3.66
N ARG A 77 -3.52 23.49 3.31
CA ARG A 77 -4.68 23.77 2.44
C ARG A 77 -4.43 23.37 0.98
N TRP A 78 -3.17 23.47 0.54
CA TRP A 78 -2.76 23.18 -0.83
C TRP A 78 -2.59 21.69 -1.16
N LYS A 79 -2.62 20.78 -0.18
CA LYS A 79 -2.47 19.32 -0.38
C LYS A 79 -3.34 18.78 -1.51
N LYS A 80 -4.64 19.08 -1.48
CA LYS A 80 -5.62 18.56 -2.44
C LYS A 80 -5.46 19.19 -3.82
N ALA A 81 -5.21 20.50 -3.87
CA ALA A 81 -4.94 21.23 -5.10
C ALA A 81 -3.67 20.71 -5.79
N SER A 82 -2.60 20.43 -5.03
CA SER A 82 -1.34 19.90 -5.55
C SER A 82 -1.50 18.55 -6.24
N VAL A 83 -2.22 17.61 -5.61
CA VAL A 83 -2.47 16.29 -6.22
C VAL A 83 -3.36 16.42 -7.45
N ARG A 84 -4.45 17.21 -7.39
CA ARG A 84 -5.32 17.45 -8.55
C ARG A 84 -4.57 18.08 -9.73
N TYR A 85 -3.75 19.08 -9.44
CA TYR A 85 -2.93 19.76 -10.44
C TYR A 85 -1.84 18.83 -11.01
N PHE A 86 -1.20 17.99 -10.18
CA PHE A 86 -0.28 16.95 -10.67
C PHE A 86 -0.97 16.00 -11.65
N TYR A 87 -2.15 15.50 -11.30
CA TYR A 87 -2.94 14.63 -12.19
C TYR A 87 -3.25 15.35 -13.51
N TRP A 88 -3.77 16.59 -13.46
CA TRP A 88 -4.00 17.41 -14.64
C TRP A 88 -2.73 17.63 -15.47
N ALA A 89 -1.59 17.93 -14.85
CA ALA A 89 -0.33 18.18 -15.53
C ALA A 89 0.16 16.96 -16.31
N VAL A 90 -0.09 15.75 -15.81
CA VAL A 90 0.23 14.50 -16.50
C VAL A 90 -0.82 14.15 -17.56
N THR A 91 -2.11 14.13 -17.23
CA THR A 91 -3.18 13.69 -18.15
C THR A 91 -3.45 14.67 -19.29
N SER A 92 -3.13 15.96 -19.13
CA SER A 92 -3.22 16.98 -20.19
C SER A 92 -1.96 17.07 -21.07
N THR A 93 -1.04 16.11 -20.97
CA THR A 93 0.24 16.12 -21.67
C THR A 93 0.43 14.85 -22.49
N GLN A 94 0.86 15.00 -23.74
CA GLN A 94 1.13 13.86 -24.61
C GLN A 94 2.19 12.92 -24.00
N PRO A 95 2.12 11.60 -24.28
CA PRO A 95 3.11 10.63 -23.82
C PRO A 95 4.55 11.05 -24.16
N LYS A 96 5.51 10.60 -23.34
CA LYS A 96 6.96 10.85 -23.52
C LYS A 96 7.40 12.34 -23.43
N ARG A 97 6.51 13.27 -23.08
CA ARG A 97 6.84 14.70 -22.81
C ARG A 97 7.06 14.99 -21.32
N GLY A 98 7.90 14.18 -20.66
CA GLY A 98 8.16 14.26 -19.21
C GLY A 98 8.61 15.63 -18.69
N ASP A 99 9.40 16.37 -19.49
CA ASP A 99 9.83 17.72 -19.15
C ASP A 99 8.69 18.75 -19.12
N LEU A 100 7.69 18.59 -20.00
CA LEU A 100 6.50 19.45 -20.02
C LEU A 100 5.57 19.14 -18.83
N ILE A 101 5.45 17.86 -18.43
CA ILE A 101 4.74 17.46 -17.20
C ILE A 101 5.39 18.14 -15.99
N LEU A 102 6.73 18.07 -15.89
CA LEU A 102 7.47 18.71 -14.81
C LEU A 102 7.33 20.24 -14.83
N ALA A 103 7.42 20.86 -16.01
CA ALA A 103 7.24 22.30 -16.18
C ALA A 103 5.85 22.76 -15.71
N LYS A 104 4.79 22.05 -16.13
CA LYS A 104 3.42 22.27 -15.65
C LYS A 104 3.35 22.14 -14.14
N PHE A 105 3.83 21.03 -13.55
CA PHE A 105 3.76 20.81 -12.10
C PHE A 105 4.55 21.83 -11.29
N ASN A 106 5.74 22.25 -11.75
CA ASN A 106 6.53 23.28 -11.09
C ASN A 106 5.82 24.64 -11.09
N ALA A 107 5.05 24.98 -12.12
CA ALA A 107 4.24 26.19 -12.14
C ALA A 107 3.17 26.21 -11.02
N PHE A 108 2.65 25.05 -10.61
CA PHE A 108 1.80 24.97 -9.42
C PHE A 108 2.58 25.26 -8.12
N LEU A 109 3.84 24.84 -8.01
CA LEU A 109 4.66 25.19 -6.83
C LEU A 109 4.84 26.71 -6.73
N SER A 110 5.03 27.38 -7.86
CA SER A 110 5.05 28.85 -7.97
C SER A 110 3.68 29.48 -7.60
N HIS A 111 2.56 28.80 -7.85
CA HIS A 111 1.22 29.27 -7.47
C HIS A 111 0.94 29.18 -5.95
N VAL A 112 1.28 28.06 -5.31
CA VAL A 112 1.09 27.82 -3.85
C VAL A 112 1.64 28.94 -2.96
N ILE A 113 2.75 29.49 -3.42
CA ILE A 113 3.61 30.43 -2.71
C ILE A 113 3.50 31.83 -3.29
N ARG A 114 2.66 32.01 -4.31
CA ARG A 114 2.48 33.22 -5.10
C ARG A 114 3.79 33.84 -5.63
N LYS A 115 4.54 33.17 -6.50
CA LYS A 115 5.57 33.80 -7.36
C LYS A 115 5.13 33.65 -8.80
N HIS A 116 4.82 34.77 -9.44
CA HIS A 116 4.02 34.78 -10.66
C HIS A 116 4.75 35.36 -11.90
N LYS A 117 6.04 35.65 -11.79
CA LYS A 117 6.96 35.97 -12.89
C LYS A 117 8.29 35.27 -12.64
N ASP A 118 9.11 35.14 -13.69
CA ASP A 118 10.45 34.56 -13.64
C ASP A 118 10.48 33.15 -13.01
N ILE A 119 9.47 32.35 -13.38
CA ILE A 119 9.43 30.92 -13.07
C ILE A 119 10.57 30.25 -13.89
N PRO A 120 11.43 29.40 -13.28
CA PRO A 120 12.62 28.86 -13.97
C PRO A 120 12.37 28.03 -15.23
N SER A 121 11.11 27.73 -15.54
CA SER A 121 10.71 26.99 -16.74
C SER A 121 10.55 27.93 -17.94
N ARG A 122 11.43 27.81 -18.95
CA ARG A 122 11.24 28.46 -20.26
C ARG A 122 9.90 28.10 -20.93
N LEU A 123 9.27 26.97 -20.55
CA LEU A 123 7.99 26.49 -21.09
C LEU A 123 6.76 27.07 -20.37
N PHE A 124 6.91 27.70 -19.21
CA PHE A 124 5.80 28.29 -18.45
C PHE A 124 6.32 29.34 -17.44
N ASN A 125 6.28 30.63 -17.81
CA ASN A 125 7.06 31.68 -17.13
C ASN A 125 6.27 32.77 -16.37
N LYS A 126 4.92 32.83 -16.45
CA LYS A 126 4.11 33.88 -15.79
C LYS A 126 2.71 33.44 -15.31
N CYS A 127 2.16 34.19 -14.34
CA CYS A 127 0.82 34.09 -13.72
C CYS A 127 0.47 35.46 -13.07
N ALA A 128 -0.48 35.59 -12.12
CA ALA A 128 -0.81 36.87 -11.42
C ALA A 128 -0.81 36.82 -9.84
N HIS A 129 0.00 37.69 -9.17
CA HIS A 129 0.15 38.04 -7.71
C HIS A 129 1.51 37.71 -6.97
N GLY A 130 1.58 37.69 -5.60
CA GLY A 130 2.86 37.68 -4.79
C GLY A 130 2.84 37.11 -3.32
N SER A 131 3.83 36.30 -2.87
CA SER A 131 4.22 35.93 -1.46
C SER A 131 5.51 35.03 -1.31
N ILE A 132 5.77 34.44 -0.11
CA ILE A 132 7.11 34.02 0.41
C ILE A 132 7.39 32.51 0.56
N VAL A 133 6.40 31.60 0.51
CA VAL A 133 6.52 30.19 0.99
C VAL A 133 7.37 29.23 0.09
N TYR A 134 8.20 29.78 -0.82
CA TYR A 134 8.83 29.09 -1.95
C TYR A 134 9.81 27.96 -1.58
N GLU A 135 10.82 28.28 -0.78
CA GLU A 135 12.12 27.60 -0.87
C GLU A 135 12.06 26.18 -0.29
N LYS A 136 11.45 26.01 0.89
CA LYS A 136 11.21 24.69 1.49
C LYS A 136 10.38 23.78 0.59
N LEU A 137 9.37 24.33 -0.10
CA LEU A 137 8.49 23.56 -0.98
C LEU A 137 9.24 23.09 -2.23
N CYS A 138 10.00 23.99 -2.87
CA CYS A 138 10.86 23.65 -4.00
C CYS A 138 11.98 22.70 -3.60
N GLN A 139 12.65 22.88 -2.47
CA GLN A 139 13.70 21.96 -1.99
C GLN A 139 13.15 20.55 -1.76
N ALA A 140 11.92 20.42 -1.26
CA ALA A 140 11.31 19.12 -0.96
C ALA A 140 10.74 18.42 -2.21
N LEU A 141 10.20 19.15 -3.18
CA LEU A 141 9.55 18.57 -4.37
C LEU A 141 10.44 18.56 -5.62
N SER A 142 11.44 19.44 -5.74
CA SER A 142 12.44 19.42 -6.81
C SER A 142 13.59 18.43 -6.56
N GLN A 143 13.51 17.58 -5.52
CA GLN A 143 14.52 16.55 -5.30
C GLN A 143 14.65 15.66 -6.54
N ASN A 144 15.90 15.46 -7.01
CA ASN A 144 16.25 14.71 -8.23
C ASN A 144 15.46 13.40 -8.41
N HIS A 145 15.22 12.68 -7.32
CA HIS A 145 14.51 11.42 -7.37
C HIS A 145 12.99 11.59 -7.57
N HIS A 146 12.34 12.63 -7.04
CA HIS A 146 10.91 12.92 -7.26
C HIS A 146 10.68 13.48 -8.66
N VAL A 147 11.56 14.41 -9.09
CA VAL A 147 11.60 14.95 -10.46
C VAL A 147 11.66 13.84 -11.51
N LYS A 148 12.58 12.87 -11.37
CA LYS A 148 12.67 11.71 -12.27
C LYS A 148 11.41 10.85 -12.30
N ALA A 149 10.63 10.80 -11.20
CA ALA A 149 9.36 10.07 -11.19
C ALA A 149 8.25 10.85 -11.91
N ILE A 150 8.16 12.17 -11.71
CA ILE A 150 7.20 13.06 -12.40
C ILE A 150 7.41 12.99 -13.92
N LYS A 151 8.66 13.05 -14.41
CA LYS A 151 8.97 12.92 -15.84
C LYS A 151 8.59 11.57 -16.46
N GLN A 152 8.43 10.52 -15.65
CA GLN A 152 8.10 9.15 -16.06
C GLN A 152 6.70 8.73 -15.58
N ALA A 153 5.85 9.67 -15.16
CA ALA A 153 4.47 9.38 -14.76
C ALA A 153 3.62 8.93 -15.97
N SER A 154 2.79 7.90 -15.77
CA SER A 154 1.86 7.44 -16.80
C SER A 154 0.79 8.48 -17.13
N PRO A 155 0.45 8.75 -18.40
CA PRO A 155 -0.69 9.57 -18.78
C PRO A 155 -2.05 8.89 -18.47
N VAL A 156 -2.05 7.58 -18.23
CA VAL A 156 -3.26 6.78 -17.95
C VAL A 156 -3.47 6.64 -16.44
N ALA A 157 -4.58 7.16 -15.93
CA ALA A 157 -4.97 7.08 -14.53
C ALA A 157 -5.90 5.88 -14.27
N GLN A 158 -5.36 4.73 -13.84
CA GLN A 158 -6.12 3.48 -13.67
C GLN A 158 -5.77 2.69 -12.38
N THR A 159 -5.93 3.30 -11.20
CA THR A 159 -5.68 2.60 -9.93
C THR A 159 -6.88 1.89 -9.33
N SER A 160 -8.10 2.30 -9.66
CA SER A 160 -9.34 1.73 -9.08
C SER A 160 -9.52 0.23 -9.37
N CYS A 161 -9.14 -0.19 -10.58
CA CYS A 161 -9.24 -1.58 -11.03
C CYS A 161 -8.22 -2.48 -10.33
N LEU A 162 -6.97 -2.02 -10.21
CA LEU A 162 -5.88 -2.73 -9.54
C LEU A 162 -6.13 -2.89 -8.03
N GLU A 163 -6.59 -1.83 -7.35
CA GLU A 163 -6.97 -1.86 -5.94
C GLU A 163 -8.17 -2.80 -5.69
N GLY A 164 -9.09 -2.91 -6.65
CA GLY A 164 -10.16 -3.91 -6.66
C GLY A 164 -9.61 -5.33 -6.68
N TYR A 165 -8.67 -5.62 -7.59
CA TYR A 165 -8.01 -6.94 -7.66
C TYR A 165 -7.21 -7.27 -6.40
N HIS A 166 -6.43 -6.33 -5.86
CA HIS A 166 -5.73 -6.53 -4.60
C HIS A 166 -6.68 -6.79 -3.43
N SER A 167 -7.84 -6.13 -3.39
CA SER A 167 -8.89 -6.42 -2.40
C SER A 167 -9.43 -7.84 -2.55
N LEU A 168 -9.66 -8.31 -3.77
CA LEU A 168 -10.12 -9.66 -4.09
C LEU A 168 -9.10 -10.74 -3.68
N ILE A 169 -7.80 -10.54 -3.94
CA ILE A 169 -6.74 -11.46 -3.48
C ILE A 169 -6.82 -11.67 -1.97
N ASN A 170 -7.09 -10.62 -1.18
CA ASN A 170 -7.22 -10.75 0.28
C ASN A 170 -8.49 -11.52 0.72
N GLN A 171 -9.51 -11.64 -0.14
CA GLN A 171 -10.70 -12.47 0.12
C GLN A 171 -10.42 -13.94 -0.16
N PHE A 172 -9.73 -14.25 -1.26
CA PHE A 172 -9.38 -15.61 -1.67
C PHE A 172 -8.20 -16.20 -0.87
N ALA A 173 -7.22 -15.36 -0.50
CA ALA A 173 -6.07 -15.71 0.34
C ALA A 173 -5.89 -14.68 1.48
N PRO A 174 -6.71 -14.72 2.54
CA PRO A 174 -6.57 -13.87 3.72
C PRO A 174 -5.19 -13.97 4.37
N LYS A 175 -4.53 -12.82 4.57
CA LYS A 175 -3.17 -12.70 5.16
C LYS A 175 -3.04 -13.24 6.60
N MET A 176 -4.17 -13.47 7.28
CA MET A 176 -4.22 -14.02 8.63
C MET A 176 -4.06 -15.55 8.65
N LEU A 177 -4.11 -16.20 7.50
CA LEU A 177 -4.02 -17.65 7.34
C LEU A 177 -2.72 -18.01 6.62
N ALA A 178 -2.01 -19.02 7.13
CA ALA A 178 -0.87 -19.60 6.46
C ALA A 178 -1.34 -20.64 5.43
N TYR A 179 -0.74 -20.61 4.25
CA TYR A 179 -1.01 -21.54 3.16
C TYR A 179 0.29 -22.18 2.68
N SER A 180 0.22 -23.40 2.17
CA SER A 180 1.31 -24.00 1.39
C SER A 180 1.54 -23.20 0.10
N TYR A 181 2.67 -23.45 -0.58
CA TYR A 181 2.94 -22.84 -1.88
C TYR A 181 1.82 -23.10 -2.89
N LEU A 182 1.39 -24.37 -3.01
CA LEU A 182 0.27 -24.77 -3.87
C LEU A 182 -1.05 -24.13 -3.40
N GLY A 183 -1.30 -24.04 -2.09
CA GLY A 183 -2.48 -23.35 -1.56
C GLY A 183 -2.54 -21.87 -1.93
N MET A 184 -1.40 -21.16 -1.90
CA MET A 184 -1.29 -19.78 -2.40
C MET A 184 -1.49 -19.71 -3.91
N LEU A 185 -0.86 -20.61 -4.67
CA LEU A 185 -0.96 -20.67 -6.13
C LEU A 185 -2.43 -20.84 -6.56
N CYS A 186 -3.11 -21.89 -6.08
CA CYS A 186 -4.50 -22.15 -6.41
C CYS A 186 -5.42 -20.97 -6.01
N ARG A 187 -5.27 -20.41 -4.82
CA ARG A 187 -6.13 -19.29 -4.35
C ARG A 187 -5.90 -18.01 -5.15
N THR A 188 -4.66 -17.70 -5.52
CA THR A 188 -4.37 -16.53 -6.37
C THR A 188 -4.81 -16.73 -7.81
N THR A 189 -4.66 -17.94 -8.38
CA THR A 189 -5.22 -18.31 -9.69
C THR A 189 -6.75 -18.19 -9.71
N LEU A 190 -7.45 -18.73 -8.71
CA LEU A 190 -8.90 -18.59 -8.56
C LEU A 190 -9.33 -17.12 -8.44
N SER A 191 -8.56 -16.30 -7.73
CA SER A 191 -8.83 -14.86 -7.65
C SER A 191 -8.65 -14.16 -9.01
N ALA A 192 -7.69 -14.59 -9.83
CA ALA A 192 -7.48 -14.07 -11.18
C ALA A 192 -8.61 -14.48 -12.13
N ILE A 193 -9.04 -15.74 -12.09
CA ILE A 193 -10.19 -16.25 -12.86
C ILE A 193 -11.45 -15.47 -12.47
N HIS A 194 -11.78 -15.42 -11.18
CA HIS A 194 -12.94 -14.66 -10.69
C HIS A 194 -12.88 -13.19 -11.12
N PHE A 195 -11.70 -12.55 -11.01
CA PHE A 195 -11.53 -11.16 -11.42
C PHE A 195 -11.80 -10.97 -12.92
N ASN A 196 -11.27 -11.84 -13.77
CA ASN A 196 -11.43 -11.75 -15.22
C ASN A 196 -12.89 -11.93 -15.66
N TYR A 197 -13.59 -12.96 -15.13
CA TYR A 197 -15.03 -13.15 -15.35
C TYR A 197 -15.88 -11.96 -14.87
N ASN A 198 -15.39 -11.19 -13.89
CA ASN A 198 -16.13 -10.09 -13.27
C ASN A 198 -15.63 -8.69 -13.63
N LEU A 199 -14.66 -8.58 -14.54
CA LEU A 199 -13.94 -7.33 -14.86
C LEU A 199 -14.82 -6.31 -15.59
N ARG A 200 -15.62 -6.78 -16.56
CA ARG A 200 -16.45 -5.95 -17.44
C ARG A 200 -17.94 -6.05 -17.14
N ARG A 201 -18.30 -6.27 -15.87
CA ARG A 201 -19.72 -6.30 -15.47
C ARG A 201 -20.44 -5.01 -15.85
N GLU A 202 -21.62 -5.19 -16.39
CA GLU A 202 -22.55 -4.11 -16.72
C GLU A 202 -23.04 -3.40 -15.46
N ASN A 203 -23.66 -2.24 -15.66
CA ASN A 203 -24.25 -1.47 -14.57
C ASN A 203 -25.66 -1.99 -14.28
N LYS A 204 -26.02 -2.12 -13.00
CA LYS A 204 -27.38 -2.49 -12.60
C LYS A 204 -28.31 -1.32 -12.90
N VAL A 205 -29.34 -1.55 -13.69
CA VAL A 205 -30.34 -0.54 -14.04
C VAL A 205 -31.53 -0.55 -13.06
N ASP A 206 -32.32 0.53 -13.08
CA ASP A 206 -33.68 0.58 -12.54
C ASP A 206 -34.72 0.16 -13.58
N ASP A 207 -35.98 0.13 -13.15
CA ASP A 207 -37.11 -0.34 -13.95
C ASP A 207 -37.47 0.66 -15.07
N GLN A 208 -36.79 1.82 -15.10
CA GLN A 208 -36.87 2.85 -16.14
C GLN A 208 -35.61 2.85 -17.04
N GLY A 209 -34.66 1.93 -16.82
CA GLY A 209 -33.42 1.80 -17.59
C GLY A 209 -32.25 2.68 -17.12
N ASN A 210 -32.40 3.46 -16.04
CA ASN A 210 -31.32 4.33 -15.55
C ASN A 210 -30.29 3.56 -14.72
N ILE A 211 -29.02 3.96 -14.79
CA ILE A 211 -27.93 3.34 -14.01
C ILE A 211 -28.10 3.63 -12.51
N LYS A 212 -28.23 2.58 -11.70
CA LYS A 212 -28.25 2.70 -10.24
C LYS A 212 -26.86 3.09 -9.71
N VAL A 213 -26.82 4.12 -8.86
CA VAL A 213 -25.59 4.63 -8.24
C VAL A 213 -25.63 4.51 -6.71
N LYS A 214 -24.45 4.35 -6.12
CA LYS A 214 -24.22 4.32 -4.67
C LYS A 214 -23.34 5.48 -4.24
N VAL A 215 -23.81 6.26 -3.27
CA VAL A 215 -22.99 7.26 -2.57
C VAL A 215 -22.18 6.58 -1.48
N THR A 216 -20.89 6.91 -1.39
CA THR A 216 -19.98 6.43 -0.34
C THR A 216 -19.19 7.58 0.26
N TYR A 217 -18.84 7.50 1.54
CA TYR A 217 -18.07 8.52 2.26
C TYR A 217 -16.74 7.91 2.76
N PRO A 218 -15.68 7.88 1.94
CA PRO A 218 -14.42 7.27 2.34
C PRO A 218 -13.75 8.07 3.47
N LYS A 219 -13.29 7.40 4.54
CA LYS A 219 -12.65 8.06 5.69
C LYS A 219 -11.50 9.01 5.31
N PHE A 220 -10.74 8.69 4.25
CA PHE A 220 -9.62 9.53 3.79
C PHE A 220 -10.04 10.83 3.07
N LYS A 221 -11.32 10.98 2.77
CA LYS A 221 -11.92 12.14 2.09
C LYS A 221 -12.58 13.15 3.05
N ASP A 222 -12.52 12.91 4.35
CA ASP A 222 -12.91 13.87 5.40
C ASP A 222 -14.31 14.47 5.20
N GLY A 223 -15.31 13.60 5.05
CA GLY A 223 -16.71 13.99 4.80
C GLY A 223 -17.10 14.11 3.33
N GLU A 224 -16.17 14.16 2.37
CA GLU A 224 -16.53 14.25 0.95
C GLU A 224 -17.06 12.92 0.38
N ALA A 225 -18.20 13.02 -0.30
CA ALA A 225 -18.83 11.92 -1.01
C ALA A 225 -18.00 11.40 -2.20
N THR A 226 -18.31 10.16 -2.59
CA THR A 226 -17.90 9.52 -3.84
C THR A 226 -19.08 8.72 -4.37
N VAL A 227 -19.65 9.16 -5.48
CA VAL A 227 -20.65 8.40 -6.24
C VAL A 227 -19.94 7.30 -7.02
N ARG A 228 -20.55 6.10 -7.08
CA ARG A 228 -20.08 4.97 -7.88
C ARG A 228 -21.29 4.29 -8.53
N GLU A 229 -21.12 3.83 -9.75
CA GLU A 229 -22.10 2.96 -10.42
C GLU A 229 -22.18 1.62 -9.69
N ILE A 230 -23.38 1.09 -9.51
CA ILE A 230 -23.61 -0.25 -8.97
C ILE A 230 -23.49 -1.23 -10.13
N LYS A 231 -22.58 -2.20 -10.00
CA LYS A 231 -22.44 -3.28 -10.99
C LYS A 231 -23.54 -4.33 -10.83
N ALA A 232 -23.89 -4.98 -11.93
CA ALA A 232 -24.68 -6.20 -11.95
C ALA A 232 -24.05 -7.30 -11.08
N GLU A 233 -24.77 -8.38 -10.84
CA GLU A 233 -24.32 -9.47 -9.96
C GLU A 233 -23.06 -10.17 -10.48
N GLN A 234 -22.37 -10.90 -9.60
CA GLN A 234 -21.09 -11.52 -9.94
C GLN A 234 -21.33 -12.80 -10.74
N ASN A 235 -20.57 -12.97 -11.83
CA ASN A 235 -20.55 -14.21 -12.60
C ASN A 235 -19.70 -15.26 -11.85
N TYR A 236 -20.25 -16.47 -11.72
CA TYR A 236 -19.63 -17.64 -11.11
C TYR A 236 -19.68 -18.89 -12.01
N GLU A 237 -19.92 -18.75 -13.32
CA GLU A 237 -20.02 -19.87 -14.28
C GLU A 237 -18.72 -20.70 -14.31
N TYR A 238 -17.57 -20.04 -14.20
CA TYR A 238 -16.25 -20.68 -14.04
C TYR A 238 -16.18 -21.68 -12.87
N VAL A 239 -17.06 -21.58 -11.86
CA VAL A 239 -17.12 -22.54 -10.75
C VAL A 239 -17.68 -23.87 -11.25
N ALA A 240 -18.72 -23.84 -12.10
CA ALA A 240 -19.29 -25.05 -12.69
C ALA A 240 -18.26 -25.75 -13.59
N GLU A 241 -17.56 -25.02 -14.45
CA GLU A 241 -16.48 -25.53 -15.31
C GLU A 241 -15.37 -26.24 -14.49
N ILE A 242 -14.98 -25.67 -13.33
CA ILE A 242 -13.99 -26.27 -12.42
C ILE A 242 -14.54 -27.56 -11.79
N TYR A 243 -15.80 -27.57 -11.34
CA TYR A 243 -16.41 -28.79 -10.78
C TYR A 243 -16.56 -29.89 -11.84
N GLU A 244 -16.99 -29.55 -13.05
CA GLU A 244 -17.10 -30.46 -14.19
C GLU A 244 -15.73 -31.07 -14.55
N THR A 245 -14.70 -30.24 -14.66
CA THR A 245 -13.31 -30.70 -14.86
C THR A 245 -12.88 -31.67 -13.74
N MET A 246 -13.20 -31.37 -12.48
CA MET A 246 -12.82 -32.19 -11.34
C MET A 246 -13.54 -33.56 -11.29
N ILE A 247 -14.79 -33.65 -11.74
CA ILE A 247 -15.55 -34.92 -11.75
C ILE A 247 -15.34 -35.75 -13.03
N THR A 248 -14.91 -35.14 -14.13
CA THR A 248 -14.64 -35.82 -15.42
C THR A 248 -13.19 -36.30 -15.53
N THR A 249 -12.24 -35.65 -14.86
CA THR A 249 -10.83 -36.09 -14.82
C THR A 249 -10.67 -37.34 -13.95
N SER A 250 -9.89 -38.33 -14.41
CA SER A 250 -9.64 -39.56 -13.64
C SER A 250 -8.87 -39.29 -12.35
N ARG A 251 -8.96 -40.21 -11.37
CA ARG A 251 -8.23 -40.07 -10.10
C ARG A 251 -6.72 -40.19 -10.30
N GLU A 252 -6.34 -40.99 -11.29
CA GLU A 252 -4.98 -41.28 -11.72
C GLU A 252 -4.35 -40.01 -12.32
N ASP A 253 -5.06 -39.32 -13.22
CA ASP A 253 -4.62 -38.05 -13.81
C ASP A 253 -4.55 -36.93 -12.75
N LEU A 254 -5.57 -36.80 -11.89
CA LEU A 254 -5.56 -35.84 -10.79
C LEU A 254 -4.36 -36.05 -9.85
N LYS A 255 -3.97 -37.31 -9.59
CA LYS A 255 -2.79 -37.65 -8.80
C LYS A 255 -1.50 -37.27 -9.54
N ALA A 256 -1.39 -37.60 -10.83
CA ALA A 256 -0.24 -37.26 -11.65
C ALA A 256 0.00 -35.74 -11.72
N VAL A 257 -1.07 -34.96 -11.93
CA VAL A 257 -1.04 -33.48 -11.90
C VAL A 257 -0.66 -32.96 -10.50
N GLY A 258 -1.19 -33.57 -9.43
CA GLY A 258 -0.81 -33.21 -8.06
C GLY A 258 0.68 -33.41 -7.78
N GLU A 259 1.24 -34.54 -8.20
CA GLU A 259 2.67 -34.85 -8.10
C GLU A 259 3.52 -33.92 -8.98
N GLU A 260 3.05 -33.55 -10.17
CA GLU A 260 3.73 -32.56 -11.02
C GLU A 260 3.78 -31.17 -10.39
N LEU A 261 2.66 -30.71 -9.85
CA LEU A 261 2.59 -29.43 -9.16
C LEU A 261 3.52 -29.41 -7.94
N ASP A 262 3.60 -30.50 -7.17
CA ASP A 262 4.48 -30.55 -6.00
C ASP A 262 5.97 -30.58 -6.37
N ARG A 263 6.36 -31.22 -7.48
CA ARG A 263 7.73 -31.10 -8.03
C ARG A 263 8.12 -29.66 -8.36
N HIS A 264 7.16 -28.78 -8.64
CA HIS A 264 7.38 -27.36 -8.89
C HIS A 264 7.33 -26.48 -7.62
N THR A 265 7.05 -27.04 -6.44
CA THR A 265 7.09 -26.32 -5.17
C THR A 265 8.53 -25.87 -4.86
N PRO A 266 8.82 -24.55 -4.81
CA PRO A 266 10.15 -24.07 -4.44
C PRO A 266 10.44 -24.38 -2.98
N GLN A 267 11.70 -24.71 -2.67
CA GLN A 267 12.14 -24.86 -1.28
C GLN A 267 11.85 -23.60 -0.45
N ALA A 268 11.73 -23.75 0.86
CA ALA A 268 11.50 -22.64 1.77
C ALA A 268 12.59 -21.56 1.60
N LEU A 269 12.20 -20.29 1.50
CA LEU A 269 13.11 -19.18 1.13
C LEU A 269 14.40 -19.10 1.95
N HIS A 270 14.36 -19.51 3.23
CA HIS A 270 15.54 -19.55 4.10
C HIS A 270 16.56 -20.64 3.71
N SER A 271 16.17 -21.70 2.99
CA SER A 271 17.11 -22.72 2.49
C SER A 271 18.03 -22.12 1.41
N MET A 272 17.46 -21.29 0.53
CA MET A 272 18.13 -20.69 -0.64
C MET A 272 19.14 -19.57 -0.33
N LEU A 273 19.22 -19.10 0.92
CA LEU A 273 20.20 -18.09 1.31
C LEU A 273 21.59 -18.73 1.44
N GLN A 274 22.53 -18.34 0.58
CA GLN A 274 23.90 -18.87 0.60
C GLN A 274 24.68 -18.42 1.85
N ASN A 275 24.63 -17.13 2.17
CA ASN A 275 25.38 -16.53 3.27
C ASN A 275 24.52 -16.48 4.55
N LYS A 276 24.24 -17.64 5.14
CA LYS A 276 23.54 -17.72 6.43
C LYS A 276 24.48 -17.26 7.54
N GLN A 277 23.95 -16.45 8.46
CA GLN A 277 24.64 -16.15 9.71
C GLN A 277 24.86 -17.46 10.49
N ASN A 278 26.05 -17.64 11.07
CA ASN A 278 26.31 -18.81 11.88
C ASN A 278 25.46 -18.81 13.18
N LYS A 279 25.11 -19.99 13.69
CA LYS A 279 24.23 -20.19 14.84
C LYS A 279 24.78 -19.50 16.10
N GLU A 280 26.06 -19.68 16.40
CA GLU A 280 26.71 -19.11 17.58
C GLU A 280 26.75 -17.57 17.49
N GLU A 281 26.99 -17.03 16.29
CA GLU A 281 27.00 -15.59 16.01
C GLU A 281 25.59 -14.98 16.14
N ALA A 282 24.54 -15.72 15.73
CA ALA A 282 23.15 -15.32 15.90
C ALA A 282 22.74 -15.32 17.38
N ILE A 283 23.13 -16.36 18.13
CA ILE A 283 22.92 -16.47 19.59
C ILE A 283 23.65 -15.33 20.33
N GLY A 284 24.92 -15.08 20.00
CA GLY A 284 25.69 -13.97 20.57
C GLY A 284 25.03 -12.60 20.35
N LYS A 285 24.55 -12.32 19.12
CA LYS A 285 23.79 -11.09 18.84
C LYS A 285 22.46 -11.02 19.60
N TYR A 286 21.79 -12.15 19.84
CA TYR A 286 20.57 -12.18 20.65
C TYR A 286 20.85 -11.83 22.12
N HIS A 287 21.85 -12.44 22.74
CA HIS A 287 22.23 -12.11 24.12
C HIS A 287 22.71 -10.66 24.26
N SER A 288 23.55 -10.18 23.34
CA SER A 288 23.99 -8.78 23.31
C SER A 288 22.82 -7.80 23.19
N ARG A 289 21.81 -8.08 22.35
CA ARG A 289 20.59 -7.26 22.27
C ARG A 289 19.77 -7.28 23.56
N LYS A 290 19.69 -8.43 24.23
CA LYS A 290 18.95 -8.58 25.50
C LYS A 290 19.62 -7.88 26.67
N GLN A 291 20.94 -7.72 26.63
CA GLN A 291 21.75 -6.99 27.61
C GLN A 291 21.79 -5.47 27.37
N LYS A 292 21.38 -4.98 26.20
CA LYS A 292 21.32 -3.54 25.92
C LYS A 292 20.11 -2.92 26.61
N GLU A 293 20.37 -2.16 27.66
CA GLU A 293 19.35 -1.29 28.25
C GLU A 293 18.89 -0.24 27.24
N THR A 294 17.59 0.00 27.19
CA THR A 294 17.01 1.04 26.34
C THR A 294 17.11 2.36 27.07
N VAL A 295 18.14 3.16 26.75
CA VAL A 295 18.31 4.50 27.29
C VAL A 295 17.07 5.33 26.93
N ILE A 296 16.35 5.80 27.96
CA ILE A 296 15.21 6.70 27.79
C ILE A 296 15.78 8.04 27.31
N CYS A 297 15.57 8.34 26.03
CA CYS A 297 16.02 9.61 25.45
C CYS A 297 15.19 10.75 26.05
N PRO A 298 15.81 11.74 26.73
CA PRO A 298 15.06 12.83 27.34
C PRO A 298 14.39 13.72 26.28
N PRO A 299 13.27 14.40 26.62
CA PRO A 299 12.58 15.28 25.69
C PRO A 299 13.51 16.39 25.18
N THR A 300 13.64 16.53 23.86
CA THR A 300 14.50 17.53 23.20
C THR A 300 13.85 18.92 23.08
N CYS A 301 12.72 19.15 23.74
CA CYS A 301 12.07 20.46 23.85
C CYS A 301 12.17 20.99 25.27
N SER A 302 12.81 22.14 25.44
CA SER A 302 13.07 22.79 26.73
C SER A 302 11.80 23.14 27.53
N GLU A 303 10.64 23.24 26.86
CA GLU A 303 9.34 23.57 27.47
C GLU A 303 8.73 22.42 28.30
N LEU A 304 9.26 21.19 28.23
CA LEU A 304 8.76 20.05 29.02
C LEU A 304 9.53 19.79 30.32
N GLN A 305 10.65 20.47 30.54
CA GLN A 305 11.48 20.27 31.74
C GLN A 305 10.80 20.75 33.03
N SER A 306 9.87 21.70 32.94
CA SER A 306 9.11 22.25 34.07
C SER A 306 7.94 21.37 34.56
N ILE A 307 7.54 20.35 33.79
CA ILE A 307 6.42 19.45 34.16
C ILE A 307 6.90 18.25 35.00
N VAL A 308 8.21 17.93 34.97
CA VAL A 308 8.78 16.78 35.68
C VAL A 308 9.38 17.20 37.02
N GLN A 309 8.54 17.74 37.92
CA GLN A 309 8.83 17.56 39.35
C GLN A 309 8.47 16.10 39.72
N PRO A 310 9.37 15.35 40.38
CA PRO A 310 9.06 13.99 40.80
C PRO A 310 8.07 14.03 41.97
N THR A 311 6.79 13.72 41.70
CA THR A 311 5.87 13.34 42.77
C THR A 311 6.35 12.02 43.36
N VAL A 312 7.11 12.11 44.45
CA VAL A 312 7.54 10.96 45.26
C VAL A 312 6.29 10.29 45.83
N ASN A 313 5.78 9.27 45.15
CA ASN A 313 4.83 8.26 45.65
C ASN A 313 4.50 7.18 44.58
N ASP A 314 5.51 6.61 43.91
CA ASP A 314 5.29 5.37 43.13
C ASP A 314 5.34 4.14 44.05
N ALA A 315 4.42 4.13 45.02
CA ALA A 315 4.19 2.99 45.89
C ALA A 315 3.59 1.84 45.08
N THR A 316 4.45 0.88 44.69
CA THR A 316 4.14 -0.38 43.98
C THR A 316 2.65 -0.69 43.87
N ARG A 317 2.08 -0.40 42.68
CA ARG A 317 0.64 -0.55 42.41
C ARG A 317 0.24 -2.03 42.35
N LYS A 318 0.16 -2.68 43.52
CA LYS A 318 -0.25 -4.09 43.68
C LYS A 318 -1.56 -4.30 42.93
N GLN A 319 -1.55 -5.18 41.93
CA GLN A 319 -2.77 -5.56 41.22
C GLN A 319 -3.80 -6.04 42.25
N LYS A 320 -4.96 -5.38 42.33
CA LYS A 320 -6.05 -5.80 43.21
C LYS A 320 -6.49 -7.21 42.80
N THR A 321 -6.23 -8.19 43.66
CA THR A 321 -6.75 -9.54 43.53
C THR A 321 -8.27 -9.49 43.63
N TYR A 322 -8.97 -9.84 42.54
CA TYR A 322 -10.43 -9.86 42.52
C TYR A 322 -10.98 -10.82 43.59
N THR A 323 -11.76 -10.30 44.52
CA THR A 323 -12.42 -11.04 45.59
C THR A 323 -13.81 -11.52 45.18
N CYS A 324 -14.33 -12.52 45.86
CA CYS A 324 -15.69 -13.01 45.70
C CYS A 324 -16.67 -12.09 46.43
N SER A 325 -17.65 -11.54 45.71
CA SER A 325 -18.66 -10.63 46.27
C SER A 325 -19.55 -11.24 47.36
N ARG A 326 -19.54 -12.57 47.54
CA ARG A 326 -20.38 -13.29 48.52
C ARG A 326 -19.67 -13.64 49.83
N CYS A 327 -18.32 -13.67 49.85
CA CYS A 327 -17.54 -14.11 51.02
C CYS A 327 -16.21 -13.35 51.22
N GLY A 328 -15.92 -12.33 50.41
CA GLY A 328 -14.72 -11.49 50.51
C GLY A 328 -13.38 -12.15 50.13
N LYS A 329 -13.30 -13.49 50.02
CA LYS A 329 -12.06 -14.22 49.73
C LYS A 329 -11.61 -14.08 48.26
N PRO A 330 -10.30 -14.15 47.93
CA PRO A 330 -9.81 -14.07 46.54
C PRO A 330 -10.43 -15.13 45.61
N ARG A 331 -10.75 -14.77 44.37
CA ARG A 331 -11.36 -15.70 43.38
C ARG A 331 -10.42 -16.80 42.88
N LYS A 332 -9.09 -16.66 43.02
CA LYS A 332 -8.11 -17.63 42.53
C LYS A 332 -8.16 -18.89 43.43
N GLY A 333 -8.66 -20.01 42.88
CA GLY A 333 -8.90 -21.26 43.62
C GLY A 333 -10.33 -21.44 44.14
N HIS A 334 -11.23 -20.48 43.93
CA HIS A 334 -12.60 -20.54 44.46
C HIS A 334 -13.52 -21.43 43.60
N LYS A 335 -13.90 -22.62 44.10
CA LYS A 335 -14.89 -23.48 43.43
C LYS A 335 -16.29 -22.83 43.45
N ARG A 336 -17.10 -23.04 42.40
CA ARG A 336 -18.50 -22.57 42.35
C ARG A 336 -19.35 -23.34 43.37
N GLY A 337 -20.24 -22.65 44.07
CA GLY A 337 -21.24 -23.25 44.97
C GLY A 337 -20.88 -23.34 46.45
N GLN A 338 -19.61 -23.18 46.85
CA GLN A 338 -19.16 -23.40 48.24
C GLN A 338 -18.96 -22.11 49.07
N CYS A 339 -19.73 -21.05 48.83
CA CYS A 339 -19.76 -19.87 49.70
C CYS A 339 -20.85 -20.03 50.77
N SER A 340 -20.49 -20.36 52.01
CA SER A 340 -21.30 -20.01 53.18
C SER A 340 -21.21 -18.51 53.46
N THR A 341 -22.31 -17.92 53.93
CA THR A 341 -22.40 -16.51 54.34
C THR A 341 -21.99 -16.35 55.80
N ASN A 342 -21.17 -15.34 56.11
CA ASN A 342 -20.87 -14.95 57.50
C ASN A 342 -22.03 -14.14 58.10
N ALA A 343 -23.20 -14.77 58.16
CA ALA A 343 -24.35 -14.34 58.94
C ALA A 343 -24.86 -15.63 59.59
N ASP A 344 -24.35 -15.88 60.81
CA ASP A 344 -24.78 -16.85 61.84
C ASP A 344 -23.56 -17.27 62.68
N ALA A 345 -23.21 -16.41 63.63
CA ALA A 345 -22.51 -16.74 64.87
C ALA A 345 -22.98 -15.72 65.93
N PRO A 346 -23.33 -16.16 67.15
CA PRO A 346 -24.07 -15.36 68.14
C PRO A 346 -23.27 -14.20 68.75
#